data_AF-A0A0N4YF86-F1
#
_entry.id   AF-A0A0N4YF86-F1
#
_cell.length_a   1.000
_cell.length_b   1.000
_cell.length_c   1.000
_cell.angle_alpha   90.00
_cell.angle_beta   90.00
_cell.angle_gamma   90.00
#
_symmetry.space_group_name_H-M   'P 1'
#
loop_
_entity.id
_entity.type
_entity.pdbx_description
1 polymer ?
#
loop_
_entity_poly.entity_id
_entity_poly.type
_entity_poly.pdbx_seq_one_letter_code
_entity_poly.pdbx_strand_id
1 'polypeptide(L)'
;MSLASLTVACQSVYECEYDYFLTGRREIAMNTLEVQSKLIELKHRGSQRIQSCGALLVAPGAVKYPPGNNYLDGVTVTYTCKPEYFIHGDPQRTCVNGSWTPDRSVEIGLKWMTGILSSVAIILFIASIFFACYLRRIALHPETGITFRQPKPTNFGNLSKFVLLKVTHIQPDIRHRNLSKRLQTTIALTAVVHGGSVVAATHSTTTHDGSAHFPTRSVPI
;
A
#
# COMPACT_ATOMS: atom_id res chain seq x y z
N MET A 1 22.63 3.38 -55.09
CA MET A 1 22.33 3.76 -53.69
C MET A 1 22.85 2.66 -52.79
N SER A 2 23.59 2.95 -51.71
CA SER A 2 23.99 1.92 -50.73
C SER A 2 22.82 1.56 -49.81
N LEU A 3 22.86 0.38 -49.16
CA LEU A 3 21.82 -0.07 -48.24
C LEU A 3 21.56 0.94 -47.11
N ALA A 4 22.62 1.43 -46.47
CA ALA A 4 22.51 2.42 -45.40
C ALA A 4 21.86 3.74 -45.85
N SER A 5 22.17 4.21 -47.06
CA SER A 5 21.53 5.42 -47.60
C SER A 5 20.05 5.20 -47.91
N LEU A 6 19.64 3.99 -48.28
CA LEU A 6 18.24 3.66 -48.50
C LEU A 6 17.45 3.63 -47.19
N THR A 7 17.98 3.02 -46.13
CA THR A 7 17.34 2.96 -44.81
C THR A 7 17.07 4.37 -44.25
N VAL A 8 17.99 5.30 -44.48
CA VAL A 8 17.83 6.72 -44.12
C VAL A 8 16.78 7.39 -45.00
N ALA A 9 16.81 7.16 -46.32
CA ALA A 9 15.87 7.76 -47.26
C ALA A 9 14.43 7.30 -47.03
N CYS A 10 14.25 6.03 -46.63
CA CYS A 10 12.95 5.43 -46.31
C CYS A 10 12.52 5.63 -44.85
N GLN A 11 13.28 6.38 -44.02
CA GLN A 11 12.97 6.60 -42.60
C GLN A 11 12.71 5.28 -41.83
N SER A 12 13.42 4.22 -42.21
CA SER A 12 13.24 2.86 -41.66
C SER A 12 11.83 2.26 -41.86
N VAL A 13 11.08 2.73 -42.86
CA VAL A 13 9.80 2.14 -43.28
C VAL A 13 10.07 0.97 -44.23
N TYR A 14 9.68 -0.24 -43.79
CA TYR A 14 10.04 -1.48 -44.49
C TYR A 14 9.43 -1.56 -45.89
N GLU A 15 8.21 -1.05 -46.08
CA GLU A 15 7.50 -1.06 -47.37
C GLU A 15 8.21 -0.19 -48.41
N CYS A 16 8.77 0.94 -48.00
CA CYS A 16 9.56 1.82 -48.87
C CYS A 16 10.84 1.12 -49.34
N GLU A 17 11.57 0.47 -48.41
CA GLU A 17 12.78 -0.26 -48.75
C GLU A 17 12.47 -1.44 -49.68
N TYR A 18 11.40 -2.17 -49.37
CA TYR A 18 10.94 -3.31 -50.17
C TYR A 18 10.57 -2.91 -51.61
N ASP A 19 9.79 -1.85 -51.78
CA ASP A 19 9.41 -1.36 -53.11
C ASP A 19 10.63 -0.86 -53.90
N TYR A 20 11.60 -0.23 -53.23
CA TYR A 20 12.85 0.15 -53.87
C TYR A 20 13.64 -1.08 -54.34
N PHE A 21 13.73 -2.14 -53.53
CA PHE A 21 14.46 -3.36 -53.89
C PHE A 21 13.80 -4.14 -55.03
N LEU A 22 12.47 -4.22 -55.04
CA LEU A 22 11.73 -4.91 -56.10
C LEU A 22 11.70 -4.15 -57.42
N THR A 23 11.48 -2.83 -57.35
CA THR A 23 11.24 -2.03 -58.57
C THR A 23 12.49 -1.34 -59.10
N GLY A 24 13.52 -1.17 -58.27
CA GLY A 24 14.71 -0.37 -58.57
C GLY A 24 14.43 1.13 -58.75
N ARG A 25 13.18 1.57 -58.51
CA ARG A 25 12.69 2.92 -58.80
C ARG A 25 12.50 3.71 -57.51
N ARG A 26 13.21 4.83 -57.41
CA ARG A 26 13.15 5.72 -56.23
C ARG A 26 11.78 6.37 -56.07
N GLU A 27 11.17 6.75 -57.18
CA GLU A 27 9.86 7.42 -57.21
C GLU A 27 8.75 6.54 -56.62
N ILE A 28 8.79 5.23 -56.87
CA ILE A 28 7.80 4.28 -56.34
C ILE A 28 7.97 4.16 -54.83
N ALA A 29 9.21 3.92 -54.38
CA ALA A 29 9.53 3.81 -52.96
C ALA A 29 9.14 5.08 -52.16
N MET A 30 9.39 6.27 -52.71
CA MET A 30 9.04 7.54 -52.07
C MET A 30 7.53 7.77 -51.99
N ASN A 31 6.77 7.36 -53.01
CA ASN A 31 5.31 7.39 -52.95
C ASN A 31 4.76 6.43 -51.88
N THR A 32 5.33 5.21 -51.80
CA THR A 32 4.97 4.25 -50.76
C THR A 32 5.29 4.77 -49.37
N LEU A 33 6.44 5.42 -49.18
CA LEU A 33 6.81 6.07 -47.93
C LEU A 33 5.76 7.08 -47.49
N GLU A 34 5.33 7.99 -48.37
CA GLU A 34 4.33 9.01 -48.06
C GLU A 34 3.01 8.38 -47.56
N VAL A 35 2.52 7.37 -48.28
CA VAL A 35 1.29 6.67 -47.92
C VAL A 35 1.43 5.95 -46.57
N GLN A 36 2.55 5.26 -46.35
CA GLN A 36 2.80 4.50 -45.13
C GLN A 36 3.01 5.40 -43.92
N SER A 37 3.76 6.48 -44.04
CA SER A 37 3.92 7.46 -42.96
C SER A 37 2.57 8.04 -42.52
N LYS A 38 1.70 8.37 -43.47
CA LYS A 38 0.33 8.83 -43.17
C LYS A 38 -0.51 7.75 -42.48
N LEU A 39 -0.39 6.50 -42.92
CA LEU A 39 -1.08 5.37 -42.29
C LEU A 39 -0.57 5.14 -40.86
N ILE A 40 0.74 5.17 -40.63
CA ILE A 40 1.37 5.03 -39.31
C ILE A 40 0.90 6.16 -38.38
N GLU A 41 0.82 7.40 -38.88
CA GLU A 41 0.30 8.53 -38.10
C GLU A 41 -1.17 8.31 -37.69
N LEU A 42 -2.02 7.92 -38.65
CA LEU A 42 -3.43 7.62 -38.38
C LEU A 42 -3.58 6.44 -37.41
N LYS A 43 -2.75 5.40 -37.56
CA LYS A 43 -2.70 4.27 -36.64
C LYS A 43 -2.28 4.70 -35.25
N HIS A 44 -1.27 5.58 -35.13
CA HIS A 44 -0.84 6.09 -33.83
C HIS A 44 -1.94 6.92 -33.18
N ARG A 45 -2.56 7.83 -33.93
CA ARG A 45 -3.71 8.65 -33.48
C ARG A 45 -4.90 7.79 -33.06
N GLY A 46 -5.21 6.73 -33.80
CA GLY A 46 -6.26 5.77 -33.47
C GLY A 46 -5.89 4.80 -32.34
N SER A 47 -4.59 4.56 -32.11
CA SER A 47 -4.07 3.74 -31.01
C SER A 47 -4.05 4.51 -29.69
N GLN A 48 -4.07 5.84 -29.70
CA GLN A 48 -4.19 6.62 -28.49
C GLN A 48 -5.53 6.30 -27.82
N ARG A 49 -5.47 5.68 -26.64
CA ARG A 49 -6.67 5.40 -25.85
C ARG A 49 -7.18 6.70 -25.28
N ILE A 50 -8.45 7.00 -25.56
CA ILE A 50 -9.16 8.07 -24.89
C ILE A 50 -9.35 7.64 -23.44
N GLN A 51 -8.77 8.36 -22.49
CA GLN A 51 -8.85 8.01 -21.08
C GLN A 51 -10.16 8.53 -20.49
N SER A 52 -10.85 7.66 -19.77
CA SER A 52 -12.05 8.03 -19.00
C SER A 52 -11.65 8.21 -17.55
N CYS A 53 -12.15 9.28 -16.91
CA CYS A 53 -11.99 9.49 -15.47
C CYS A 53 -12.98 8.65 -14.64
N GLY A 54 -13.86 7.88 -15.29
CA GLY A 54 -14.84 7.04 -14.62
C GLY A 54 -15.93 7.83 -13.87
N ALA A 55 -16.61 7.16 -12.95
CA ALA A 55 -17.76 7.72 -12.25
C ALA A 55 -17.32 8.59 -11.05
N LEU A 56 -17.82 9.82 -10.95
CA LEU A 56 -17.67 10.60 -9.72
C LEU A 56 -18.68 10.14 -8.68
N LEU A 57 -18.22 10.06 -7.43
CA LEU A 57 -19.08 9.87 -6.26
C LEU A 57 -19.91 11.14 -6.02
N VAL A 58 -21.23 10.95 -5.90
CA VAL A 58 -22.19 12.03 -5.66
C VAL A 58 -22.72 11.88 -4.24
N ALA A 59 -22.65 12.95 -3.45
CA ALA A 59 -23.23 12.98 -2.11
C ALA A 59 -24.77 12.95 -2.19
N PRO A 60 -25.47 12.46 -1.14
CA PRO A 60 -26.92 12.53 -1.08
C PRO A 60 -27.42 13.97 -1.27
N GLY A 61 -28.42 14.16 -2.13
CA GLY A 61 -28.97 15.50 -2.42
C GLY A 61 -28.22 16.30 -3.48
N ALA A 62 -27.03 15.86 -3.91
CA ALA A 62 -26.33 16.45 -5.06
C ALA A 62 -26.74 15.77 -6.38
N VAL A 63 -26.75 16.55 -7.46
CA VAL A 63 -27.07 16.16 -8.83
C VAL A 63 -25.93 16.66 -9.72
N LYS A 64 -25.44 15.80 -10.61
CA LYS A 64 -24.33 16.13 -11.52
C LYS A 64 -24.83 16.37 -12.94
N TYR A 65 -24.19 17.30 -13.65
CA TYR A 65 -24.46 17.60 -15.06
C TYR A 65 -23.14 17.73 -15.84
N PRO A 66 -23.00 17.11 -17.02
CA PRO A 66 -23.97 16.22 -17.68
C PRO A 66 -24.16 14.88 -16.93
N PRO A 67 -25.33 14.23 -17.01
CA PRO A 67 -25.58 12.95 -16.36
C PRO A 67 -24.78 11.83 -17.07
N GLY A 68 -24.14 10.96 -16.28
CA GLY A 68 -23.37 9.84 -16.82
C GLY A 68 -22.34 9.27 -15.84
N ASN A 69 -21.70 8.18 -16.23
CA ASN A 69 -20.66 7.52 -15.43
C ASN A 69 -19.33 7.39 -16.17
N ASN A 70 -19.32 7.67 -17.49
CA ASN A 70 -18.15 7.58 -18.34
C ASN A 70 -17.87 8.96 -18.92
N TYR A 71 -16.96 9.68 -18.29
CA TYR A 71 -16.55 11.00 -18.75
C TYR A 71 -15.15 10.89 -19.35
N LEU A 72 -15.05 11.29 -20.61
CA LEU A 72 -13.78 11.36 -21.33
C LEU A 72 -12.97 12.58 -20.85
N ASP A 73 -11.69 12.54 -21.17
CA ASP A 73 -10.78 13.66 -20.95
C ASP A 73 -11.32 14.98 -21.53
N GLY A 74 -11.13 16.07 -20.78
CA GLY A 74 -11.62 17.42 -21.12
C GLY A 74 -13.07 17.71 -20.72
N VAL A 75 -13.83 16.73 -20.22
CA VAL A 75 -15.20 16.98 -19.76
C VAL A 75 -15.22 17.65 -18.39
N THR A 76 -15.98 18.74 -18.28
CA THR A 76 -16.29 19.39 -17.00
C THR A 76 -17.69 19.01 -16.53
N VAL A 77 -17.75 18.49 -15.31
CA VAL A 77 -18.98 18.12 -14.60
C VAL A 77 -19.27 19.16 -13.53
N THR A 78 -20.51 19.67 -13.53
CA THR A 78 -21.00 20.61 -12.52
C THR A 78 -21.99 19.93 -11.59
N TYR A 79 -21.81 20.13 -10.29
CA TYR A 79 -22.72 19.71 -9.24
C TYR A 79 -23.72 20.80 -8.92
N THR A 80 -24.97 20.37 -8.72
CA THR A 80 -26.10 21.18 -8.27
C THR A 80 -26.76 20.46 -7.10
N CYS A 81 -27.40 21.20 -6.20
CA CYS A 81 -28.10 20.62 -5.05
C CYS A 81 -29.61 20.67 -5.26
N LYS A 82 -30.30 19.65 -4.73
CA LYS A 82 -31.76 19.72 -4.51
C LYS A 82 -32.08 20.82 -3.48
N PRO A 83 -33.34 21.30 -3.44
CA PRO A 83 -33.79 22.20 -2.38
C PRO A 83 -33.43 21.63 -0.99
N GLU A 84 -33.12 22.50 -0.03
CA GLU A 84 -32.62 22.18 1.32
C GLU A 84 -31.18 21.64 1.42
N TYR A 85 -30.47 21.49 0.30
CA TYR A 85 -29.05 21.10 0.29
C TYR A 85 -28.15 22.22 -0.22
N PHE A 86 -26.91 22.25 0.26
CA PHE A 86 -25.88 23.20 -0.16
C PHE A 86 -24.55 22.47 -0.41
N ILE A 87 -23.79 22.97 -1.37
CA ILE A 87 -22.48 22.42 -1.75
C ILE A 87 -21.40 23.11 -0.92
N HIS A 88 -20.49 22.32 -0.36
CA HIS A 88 -19.26 22.82 0.23
C HIS A 88 -18.06 22.59 -0.71
N GLY A 89 -17.26 23.63 -0.92
CA GLY A 89 -16.12 23.62 -1.82
C GLY A 89 -16.51 23.77 -3.29
N ASP A 90 -15.63 23.32 -4.20
CA ASP A 90 -15.82 23.53 -5.63
C ASP A 90 -16.98 22.69 -6.20
N PRO A 91 -17.98 23.32 -6.84
CA PRO A 91 -19.09 22.63 -7.48
C PRO A 91 -18.71 22.07 -8.86
N GLN A 92 -17.53 22.37 -9.39
CA GLN A 92 -17.08 21.89 -10.70
C GLN A 92 -15.90 20.93 -10.58
N ARG A 93 -15.87 19.92 -11.45
CA ARG A 93 -14.77 18.97 -11.59
C ARG A 93 -14.48 18.76 -13.06
N THR A 94 -13.21 18.82 -13.44
CA THR A 94 -12.78 18.59 -14.82
C THR A 94 -11.98 17.30 -14.90
N CYS A 95 -12.29 16.48 -15.89
CA CYS A 95 -11.52 15.28 -16.21
C CYS A 95 -10.25 15.68 -16.96
N VAL A 96 -9.09 15.40 -16.39
CA VAL A 96 -7.78 15.71 -16.98
C VAL A 96 -6.86 14.50 -16.82
N ASN A 97 -6.35 13.97 -17.93
CA ASN A 97 -5.54 12.76 -18.05
C ASN A 97 -6.07 11.59 -17.21
N GLY A 98 -7.37 11.33 -17.28
CA GLY A 98 -8.03 10.23 -16.55
C GLY A 98 -8.20 10.46 -15.05
N SER A 99 -7.90 11.66 -14.53
CA SER A 99 -8.11 12.03 -13.13
C SER A 99 -9.02 13.24 -12.97
N TRP A 100 -9.80 13.28 -11.88
CA TRP A 100 -10.68 14.40 -11.57
C TRP A 100 -9.92 15.53 -10.89
N THR A 101 -10.04 16.75 -11.43
CA THR A 101 -9.39 17.95 -10.88
C THR A 101 -10.45 18.97 -10.41
N PRO A 102 -10.31 19.59 -9.22
CA PRO A 102 -9.31 19.28 -8.19
C PRO A 102 -9.48 17.84 -7.65
N ASP A 103 -8.44 17.26 -7.05
CA ASP A 103 -8.52 15.92 -6.47
C ASP A 103 -8.89 16.00 -4.98
N ARG A 104 -10.02 15.41 -4.59
CA ARG A 104 -10.41 15.35 -3.16
C ARG A 104 -9.56 14.36 -2.36
N SER A 105 -8.96 13.36 -3.02
CA SER A 105 -8.23 12.30 -2.32
C SER A 105 -7.02 12.85 -1.55
N VAL A 106 -6.33 13.83 -2.14
CA VAL A 106 -5.16 14.49 -1.55
C VAL A 106 -5.54 15.32 -0.32
N GLU A 107 -6.65 16.05 -0.40
CA GLU A 107 -7.13 16.88 0.71
C GLU A 107 -7.55 16.01 1.91
N ILE A 108 -8.23 14.89 1.64
CA ILE A 108 -8.66 13.95 2.66
C ILE A 108 -7.41 13.31 3.31
N GLY A 109 -6.44 12.86 2.51
CA GLY A 109 -5.20 12.27 3.02
C GLY A 109 -4.42 13.21 3.95
N LEU A 110 -4.30 14.49 3.58
CA LEU A 110 -3.57 15.48 4.37
C LEU A 110 -4.21 15.71 5.76
N LYS A 111 -5.55 15.72 5.84
CA LYS A 111 -6.28 15.87 7.11
C LYS A 111 -6.03 14.71 8.07
N TRP A 112 -6.02 13.47 7.57
CA TRP A 112 -5.74 12.31 8.42
C TRP A 112 -4.27 12.26 8.88
N MET A 113 -3.34 12.57 7.98
CA MET A 113 -1.91 12.56 8.31
C MET A 113 -1.56 13.57 9.40
N THR A 114 -2.11 14.78 9.33
CA THR A 114 -1.89 15.82 10.37
C THR A 114 -2.48 15.42 11.73
N GLY A 115 -3.66 14.78 11.74
CA GLY A 115 -4.28 14.26 12.96
C GLY A 115 -3.44 13.15 13.63
N ILE A 116 -2.92 12.21 12.85
CA ILE A 116 -2.07 11.12 13.37
C ILE A 116 -0.77 11.69 13.92
N LEU A 117 -0.08 12.57 13.18
CA LEU A 117 1.17 13.19 13.62
C LEU A 117 0.99 14.01 14.90
N SER A 118 -0.11 14.77 15.01
CA SER A 118 -0.45 15.52 16.22
C SER A 118 -0.67 14.59 17.41
N SER A 119 -1.43 13.52 17.23
CA SER A 119 -1.72 12.54 18.29
C SER A 119 -0.46 11.85 18.79
N VAL A 120 0.42 11.42 17.88
CA VAL A 120 1.71 10.79 18.24
C VAL A 120 2.60 11.76 19.00
N ALA A 121 2.69 13.02 18.58
CA ALA A 121 3.47 14.03 19.27
C ALA A 121 3.00 14.26 20.72
N ILE A 122 1.69 14.31 20.94
CA ILE A 122 1.09 14.45 22.28
C ILE A 122 1.41 13.24 23.16
N ILE A 123 1.29 12.02 22.62
CA ILE A 123 1.61 10.78 23.35
C ILE A 123 3.08 10.75 23.76
N LEU A 124 3.99 11.11 22.86
CA LEU A 124 5.43 11.17 23.15
C LEU A 124 5.75 12.22 24.23
N PHE A 125 5.10 13.38 24.19
CA PHE A 125 5.27 14.41 25.22
C PHE A 125 4.82 13.93 26.59
N ILE A 126 3.64 13.31 26.66
CA ILE A 126 3.10 12.74 27.91
C ILE A 126 4.04 11.64 28.44
N ALA A 127 4.48 10.72 27.57
CA ALA A 127 5.41 9.65 27.94
C ALA A 127 6.75 10.20 28.45
N SER A 128 7.27 11.27 27.84
CA SER A 128 8.49 11.95 28.28
C SER A 128 8.34 12.54 29.69
N ILE A 129 7.20 13.17 30.00
CA ILE A 129 6.90 13.69 31.34
C ILE A 129 6.86 12.55 32.36
N PHE A 130 6.12 11.48 32.08
CA PHE A 130 6.04 10.33 32.99
C PHE A 130 7.41 9.70 33.22
N PHE A 131 8.20 9.54 32.16
CA PHE A 131 9.54 8.98 32.24
C PHE A 131 10.49 9.89 33.05
N ALA A 132 10.44 11.21 32.85
CA ALA A 132 11.22 12.16 33.64
C ALA A 132 10.80 12.17 35.12
N CYS A 133 9.50 12.13 35.41
CA CYS A 133 8.98 11.99 36.77
C CYS A 133 9.42 10.68 37.42
N TYR A 134 9.40 9.57 36.67
CA TYR A 134 9.85 8.27 37.11
C TYR A 134 11.34 8.28 37.46
N LEU A 135 12.19 8.80 36.57
CA LEU A 135 13.63 8.95 36.81
C LEU A 135 13.92 9.86 38.01
N ARG A 136 13.21 10.99 38.13
CA ARG A 136 13.35 11.90 39.27
C ARG A 136 12.96 11.23 40.59
N ARG A 137 11.91 10.40 40.59
CA ARG A 137 11.47 9.65 41.78
C ARG A 137 12.52 8.62 42.22
N ILE A 138 13.15 7.94 41.28
CA ILE A 138 14.27 7.01 41.55
C ILE A 138 15.48 7.76 42.11
N ALA A 139 15.82 8.92 41.55
CA ALA A 139 16.96 9.72 42.01
C ALA A 139 16.80 10.29 43.44
N LEU A 140 15.56 10.58 43.87
CA LEU A 140 15.24 11.11 45.20
C LEU A 140 15.16 10.03 46.30
N HIS A 141 14.93 8.77 45.94
CA HIS A 141 14.97 7.63 46.87
C HIS A 141 16.08 6.65 46.45
N PRO A 142 17.36 6.91 46.83
CA PRO A 142 18.47 5.99 46.55
C PRO A 142 18.38 4.64 47.29
N GLU A 143 17.43 4.48 48.22
CA GLU A 143 17.37 3.34 49.15
C GLU A 143 16.67 2.07 48.62
N THR A 144 16.27 2.03 47.34
CA THR A 144 16.03 0.73 46.68
C THR A 144 17.17 0.45 45.71
N GLY A 145 18.29 0.03 46.32
CA GLY A 145 19.46 -0.42 45.59
C GLY A 145 19.14 -1.53 44.61
N ILE A 146 19.31 -1.27 43.32
CA ILE A 146 19.68 -2.31 42.37
C ILE A 146 21.15 -2.59 42.65
N THR A 147 21.43 -3.52 43.57
CA THR A 147 22.79 -4.04 43.72
C THR A 147 23.16 -4.76 42.43
N PHE A 148 23.93 -4.10 41.56
CA PHE A 148 24.66 -4.81 40.51
C PHE A 148 25.64 -5.75 41.21
N ARG A 149 25.28 -7.03 41.31
CA ARG A 149 26.17 -8.08 41.78
C ARG A 149 27.36 -8.12 40.81
N GLN A 150 28.50 -7.58 41.24
CA GLN A 150 29.79 -7.76 40.56
C GLN A 150 30.00 -9.27 40.32
N PRO A 151 30.18 -9.75 39.08
CA PRO A 151 30.50 -11.15 38.87
C PRO A 151 31.88 -11.45 39.44
N LYS A 152 31.95 -12.43 40.35
CA LYS A 152 33.20 -12.99 40.89
C LYS A 152 34.14 -13.38 39.73
N PRO A 153 35.45 -13.09 39.80
CA PRO A 153 36.36 -13.48 38.74
C PRO A 153 36.60 -14.99 38.84
N THR A 154 35.80 -15.78 38.15
CA THR A 154 36.10 -17.18 37.87
C THR A 154 36.72 -17.25 36.49
N ASN A 155 38.03 -17.48 36.47
CA ASN A 155 38.77 -17.96 35.32
C ASN A 155 38.06 -19.19 34.75
N PHE A 156 37.36 -19.02 33.65
CA PHE A 156 37.03 -20.11 32.76
C PHE A 156 36.90 -19.55 31.35
N GLY A 157 37.72 -20.09 30.44
CA GLY A 157 37.90 -19.58 29.09
C GLY A 157 36.64 -19.57 28.25
N ASN A 158 36.66 -18.71 27.23
CA ASN A 158 35.89 -18.75 25.99
C ASN A 158 34.45 -19.30 26.08
N LEU A 159 33.45 -18.41 26.16
CA LEU A 159 32.36 -18.27 25.16
C LEU A 159 31.27 -17.28 25.65
N SER A 160 30.85 -16.41 24.73
CA SER A 160 29.58 -15.66 24.60
C SER A 160 28.67 -15.46 25.83
N LYS A 161 28.45 -14.19 26.22
CA LYS A 161 27.49 -13.76 27.26
C LYS A 161 26.03 -13.87 26.76
N PHE A 162 25.25 -14.78 27.33
CA PHE A 162 23.78 -14.76 27.28
C PHE A 162 23.23 -14.20 28.60
N VAL A 163 22.33 -13.21 28.53
CA VAL A 163 21.57 -12.68 29.68
C VAL A 163 20.11 -13.11 29.52
N LEU A 164 19.62 -13.92 30.45
CA LEU A 164 18.24 -14.41 30.50
C LEU A 164 17.41 -13.52 31.46
N LEU A 165 16.39 -12.82 30.96
CA LEU A 165 15.42 -12.07 31.77
C LEU A 165 14.27 -12.99 32.20
N LYS A 166 14.03 -13.10 33.51
CA LYS A 166 12.88 -13.82 34.08
C LYS A 166 11.93 -12.79 34.70
N VAL A 167 10.72 -12.67 34.12
CA VAL A 167 9.67 -11.73 34.58
C VAL A 167 8.67 -12.51 35.42
N THR A 168 8.53 -12.19 36.70
CA THR A 168 7.49 -12.72 37.60
C THR A 168 6.28 -11.80 37.59
N HIS A 169 5.11 -12.35 37.25
CA HIS A 169 3.82 -11.67 37.20
C HIS A 169 3.18 -11.55 38.60
N ILE A 170 2.65 -10.37 38.94
CA ILE A 170 1.88 -10.10 40.17
C ILE A 170 0.41 -10.48 39.91
N GLN A 171 -0.17 -11.34 40.74
CA GLN A 171 -1.57 -11.80 40.65
C GLN A 171 -2.44 -11.05 41.68
N PRO A 172 -3.65 -10.55 41.32
CA PRO A 172 -4.65 -10.15 42.32
C PRO A 172 -5.53 -11.33 42.76
N ASP A 173 -5.80 -11.41 44.05
CA ASP A 173 -6.64 -12.40 44.74
C ASP A 173 -8.12 -11.97 44.77
N ILE A 174 -9.03 -12.76 44.22
CA ILE A 174 -10.47 -12.69 44.50
C ILE A 174 -11.03 -14.13 44.53
N ARG A 175 -11.60 -14.52 45.68
CA ARG A 175 -12.12 -15.87 45.98
C ARG A 175 -13.65 -15.97 45.83
N HIS A 176 -14.10 -17.17 45.42
CA HIS A 176 -15.47 -17.74 45.36
C HIS A 176 -16.36 -17.24 44.21
N ARG A 177 -16.94 -18.06 43.30
CA ARG A 177 -17.68 -19.33 43.46
C ARG A 177 -17.78 -20.08 42.10
N ASN A 178 -18.01 -21.40 42.19
CA ASN A 178 -18.14 -22.49 41.18
C ASN A 178 -18.53 -22.24 39.70
N LEU A 179 -17.95 -23.15 38.88
CA LEU A 179 -18.46 -23.82 37.68
C LEU A 179 -18.37 -23.12 36.30
N SER A 180 -17.29 -23.43 35.55
CA SER A 180 -17.35 -24.11 34.24
C SER A 180 -16.05 -23.87 33.46
N LYS A 181 -15.58 -24.92 32.80
CA LYS A 181 -14.28 -25.06 32.13
C LYS A 181 -14.02 -23.93 31.13
N ARG A 182 -12.92 -23.18 31.27
CA ARG A 182 -12.35 -22.35 30.19
C ARG A 182 -10.88 -22.70 29.97
N LEU A 183 -10.64 -23.14 28.74
CA LEU A 183 -9.39 -23.45 28.07
C LEU A 183 -8.35 -22.33 28.29
N GLN A 184 -7.18 -22.65 28.84
CA GLN A 184 -6.01 -21.75 28.85
C GLN A 184 -5.10 -22.14 27.68
N THR A 185 -4.97 -21.25 26.69
CA THR A 185 -4.03 -21.40 25.57
C THR A 185 -2.78 -20.59 25.91
N THR A 186 -1.67 -21.26 26.24
CA THR A 186 -0.37 -20.60 26.48
C THR A 186 0.43 -20.62 25.18
N ILE A 187 0.69 -19.47 24.57
CA ILE A 187 1.56 -19.34 23.40
C ILE A 187 2.98 -19.06 23.89
N ALA A 188 3.90 -19.99 23.67
CA ALA A 188 5.34 -19.78 23.88
C ALA A 188 5.98 -19.40 22.55
N LEU A 189 6.58 -18.22 22.46
CA LEU A 189 7.38 -17.78 21.31
C LEU A 189 8.86 -18.08 21.59
N THR A 190 9.46 -19.00 20.84
CA THR A 190 10.91 -19.19 20.79
C THR A 190 11.46 -18.59 19.50
N ALA A 191 12.32 -17.58 19.62
CA ALA A 191 13.10 -17.05 18.49
C ALA A 191 14.52 -17.64 18.54
N VAL A 192 14.98 -18.23 17.43
CA VAL A 192 16.37 -18.68 17.25
C VAL A 192 17.06 -17.71 16.31
N VAL A 193 18.19 -17.14 16.74
CA VAL A 193 18.98 -16.18 15.95
C VAL A 193 20.22 -16.90 15.43
N HIS A 194 20.40 -16.93 14.11
CA HIS A 194 21.65 -17.30 13.47
C HIS A 194 22.04 -16.22 12.47
N GLY A 195 23.23 -15.62 12.63
CA GLY A 195 23.85 -14.80 11.58
C GLY A 195 23.16 -13.48 11.22
N GLY A 196 22.47 -12.81 12.15
CA GLY A 196 22.07 -11.40 11.97
C GLY A 196 20.80 -11.13 11.16
N SER A 197 19.91 -12.10 10.95
CA SER A 197 18.54 -11.85 10.48
C SER A 197 17.52 -12.71 11.23
N VAL A 198 16.34 -12.13 11.52
CA VAL A 198 15.22 -12.80 12.19
C VAL A 198 14.32 -13.42 11.11
N VAL A 199 14.24 -14.75 11.07
CA VAL A 199 13.26 -15.46 10.23
C VAL A 199 12.19 -16.02 11.17
N ALA A 200 10.95 -15.56 11.03
CA ALA A 200 9.81 -16.14 11.75
C ALA A 200 9.40 -17.46 11.06
N ALA A 201 9.40 -18.57 11.80
CA ALA A 201 8.80 -19.83 11.36
C ALA A 201 7.71 -20.22 12.35
N THR A 202 6.45 -20.17 11.92
CA THR A 202 5.31 -20.73 12.67
C THR A 202 5.14 -22.19 12.28
N HIS A 203 5.35 -23.11 13.22
CA HIS A 203 4.92 -24.50 13.09
C HIS A 203 3.77 -24.73 14.09
N SER A 204 2.55 -24.90 13.59
CA SER A 204 1.39 -25.29 14.40
C SER A 204 1.26 -26.81 14.41
N THR A 205 1.52 -27.45 15.55
CA THR A 205 1.17 -28.87 15.75
C THR A 205 -0.20 -28.96 16.39
N THR A 206 -1.20 -29.31 15.58
CA THR A 206 -2.55 -29.66 16.03
C THR A 206 -2.63 -31.17 16.23
N THR A 207 -2.74 -31.64 17.48
CA THR A 207 -3.10 -33.05 17.76
C THR A 207 -4.62 -33.17 17.73
N HIS A 208 -5.16 -33.84 16.70
CA HIS A 208 -6.57 -34.25 16.63
C HIS A 208 -6.70 -35.65 17.21
N ASP A 209 -7.68 -35.84 18.11
CA ASP A 209 -8.24 -37.16 18.37
C ASP A 209 -9.77 -37.05 18.48
N GLY A 210 -10.49 -38.00 17.87
CA GLY A 210 -11.93 -38.20 18.07
C GLY A 210 -12.90 -37.75 16.96
N SER A 211 -13.06 -38.63 15.95
CA SER A 211 -14.31 -39.11 15.32
C SER A 211 -15.60 -38.26 15.32
N ALA A 212 -16.13 -37.93 14.13
CA ALA A 212 -17.58 -37.98 13.82
C ALA A 212 -17.88 -37.85 12.30
N HIS A 213 -18.65 -38.83 11.82
CA HIS A 213 -19.59 -38.88 10.68
C HIS A 213 -19.69 -37.75 9.64
N PHE A 214 -19.64 -38.16 8.36
CA PHE A 214 -20.03 -37.41 7.16
C PHE A 214 -21.54 -37.11 7.12
N PRO A 215 -21.93 -35.97 6.51
CA PRO A 215 -22.80 -36.09 5.35
C PRO A 215 -22.32 -35.27 4.15
N THR A 216 -22.40 -35.89 2.98
CA THR A 216 -22.28 -35.30 1.66
C THR A 216 -23.49 -34.43 1.35
N ARG A 217 -23.29 -33.22 0.82
CA ARG A 217 -24.28 -32.60 -0.08
C ARG A 217 -23.64 -31.66 -1.09
N SER A 218 -24.05 -31.89 -2.33
CA SER A 218 -23.65 -31.33 -3.61
C SER A 218 -24.00 -29.85 -3.79
N VAL A 219 -23.15 -29.19 -4.59
CA VAL A 219 -23.36 -27.88 -5.20
C VAL A 219 -24.24 -28.03 -6.45
N PRO A 220 -25.22 -27.15 -6.68
CA PRO A 220 -25.69 -26.88 -8.03
C PRO A 220 -25.18 -25.52 -8.53
N ILE A 221 -25.01 -25.52 -9.86
CA ILE A 221 -24.66 -24.43 -10.77
C ILE A 221 -25.67 -23.29 -10.69
#